data_AF-A0AAW2LR94-F1
#
_entry.id   AF-A0AAW2LR94-F1
#
_cell.length_a   1.000
_cell.length_b   1.000
_cell.length_c   1.000
_cell.angle_alpha   90.00
_cell.angle_beta   90.00
_cell.angle_gamma   90.00
#
_symmetry.space_group_name_H-M   'P 1'
#
loop_
_entity.id
_entity.type
_entity.pdbx_description
1 polymer ?
#
loop_
_entity_poly.entity_id
_entity_poly.type
_entity_poly.pdbx_seq_one_letter_code
_entity_poly.pdbx_strand_id
1 'polypeptide(L)'
;MAGSGSSSSSNPSPAPKILLAKPGLVTSSKFNRAGGSGGPDDDSTVLRSRVPSIGSLNLLSDSWDFQIDRFLPFLTDNTEFTVVGVIGPPGVGKSTILNEIYGFDSTSPGMLPPFGIESEETKAMARHFTVGIEPRISAERIILLDTQPLFSPSVLAEMIRPDGSSTVSVISGESLSAELAHEMMSIQKALIKTLENGDEYIAAPIFVHTRLRDRDIAPHNFLQMKKALGQCFSSSSFIRSEGQDASKDARSSAVALEDPNDLETNLKLFLVPAKGKDGSSRPQYESYVSALWKLRDQVLSMSAPSFSRTISERDWLKNSAKIWEIIKNSPIIADYCRTLQSSGLYRK
;
A
#
# COMPACT_ATOMS: atom_id res chain seq x y z
N MET A 1 -59.25 46.06 -0.15
CA MET A 1 -58.62 46.67 -1.34
C MET A 1 -57.13 46.85 -1.06
N ALA A 2 -56.32 46.30 -1.97
CA ALA A 2 -54.90 46.50 -2.27
C ALA A 2 -53.90 47.24 -1.33
N GLY A 3 -52.74 46.59 -1.17
CA GLY A 3 -51.37 47.18 -1.15
C GLY A 3 -50.86 47.68 0.22
N SER A 4 -49.61 47.53 0.67
CA SER A 4 -48.33 47.01 0.15
C SER A 4 -47.42 46.88 1.39
N GLY A 5 -46.75 45.77 1.67
CA GLY A 5 -45.35 45.55 1.29
C GLY A 5 -44.30 46.24 2.18
N SER A 6 -43.75 45.55 3.19
CA SER A 6 -42.33 45.69 3.58
C SER A 6 -41.85 44.42 4.32
N SER A 7 -40.96 43.69 3.66
CA SER A 7 -40.34 42.45 4.12
C SER A 7 -38.96 42.75 4.73
N SER A 8 -38.77 42.45 6.01
CA SER A 8 -37.47 42.45 6.68
C SER A 8 -36.77 41.10 6.43
N SER A 9 -35.88 41.03 5.45
CA SER A 9 -35.00 39.88 5.23
C SER A 9 -33.70 40.06 6.01
N SER A 10 -33.48 39.20 7.00
CA SER A 10 -32.21 39.04 7.71
C SER A 10 -31.11 38.50 6.78
N ASN A 11 -30.00 39.23 6.67
CA ASN A 11 -28.80 38.81 5.94
C ASN A 11 -28.13 37.60 6.62
N PRO A 12 -27.84 36.49 5.91
CA PRO A 12 -26.90 35.49 6.39
C PRO A 12 -25.45 35.91 6.06
N SER A 13 -24.57 35.72 7.05
CA SER A 13 -23.12 35.90 6.96
C SER A 13 -22.48 35.06 5.85
N PRO A 14 -21.41 35.53 5.16
CA PRO A 14 -20.80 34.77 4.08
C PRO A 14 -19.97 33.60 4.62
N ALA A 15 -20.30 32.39 4.15
CA ALA A 15 -19.47 31.20 4.31
C ALA A 15 -18.14 31.34 3.51
N PRO A 16 -17.05 30.70 3.96
CA PRO A 16 -15.73 30.87 3.34
C PRO A 16 -15.71 30.29 1.92
N LYS A 17 -15.29 31.11 0.96
CA LYS A 17 -15.17 30.76 -0.46
C LYS A 17 -13.87 29.98 -0.68
N ILE A 18 -13.97 28.67 -0.89
CA ILE A 18 -12.86 27.86 -1.41
C ILE A 18 -12.72 28.19 -2.90
N LEU A 19 -11.62 28.84 -3.27
CA LEU A 19 -11.23 29.08 -4.66
C LEU A 19 -10.78 27.75 -5.28
N LEU A 20 -11.70 27.04 -5.95
CA LEU A 20 -11.34 26.01 -6.91
C LEU A 20 -10.69 26.69 -8.13
N ALA A 21 -9.41 26.43 -8.37
CA ALA A 21 -8.78 26.71 -9.64
C ALA A 21 -9.45 25.83 -10.72
N LYS A 22 -10.17 26.46 -11.65
CA LYS A 22 -10.65 25.82 -12.88
C LYS A 22 -9.43 25.37 -13.71
N PRO A 23 -9.39 24.14 -14.22
CA PRO A 23 -8.44 23.79 -15.28
C PRO A 23 -8.81 24.57 -16.56
N GLY A 24 -7.81 25.25 -17.12
CA GLY A 24 -7.97 26.11 -18.28
C GLY A 24 -8.41 25.35 -19.53
N LEU A 25 -9.49 25.83 -20.13
CA LEU A 25 -9.94 25.48 -21.47
C LEU A 25 -8.91 26.04 -22.47
N VAL A 26 -8.04 25.19 -23.03
CA VAL A 26 -7.14 25.63 -24.10
C VAL A 26 -7.94 25.78 -25.38
N THR A 27 -8.09 27.03 -25.78
CA THR A 27 -8.74 27.45 -27.03
C THR A 27 -7.93 26.98 -28.23
N SER A 28 -8.63 26.39 -29.20
CA SER A 28 -8.17 26.07 -30.54
C SER A 28 -7.48 27.28 -31.21
N SER A 29 -6.19 27.13 -31.52
CA SER A 29 -5.42 28.10 -32.30
C SER A 29 -5.24 27.59 -33.73
N LYS A 30 -5.41 28.52 -34.67
CA LYS A 30 -5.66 28.32 -36.10
C LYS A 30 -4.52 27.64 -36.87
N PHE A 31 -4.94 26.87 -37.86
CA PHE A 31 -4.16 26.34 -38.98
C PHE A 31 -3.47 27.46 -39.78
N ASN A 32 -2.17 27.29 -40.05
CA ASN A 32 -1.50 27.91 -41.20
C ASN A 32 -1.00 26.81 -42.13
N ARG A 33 -1.24 27.02 -43.43
CA ARG A 33 -1.10 26.08 -44.53
C ARG A 33 0.06 26.53 -45.43
N ALA A 34 1.08 25.70 -45.57
CA ALA A 34 2.07 25.64 -46.66
C ALA A 34 2.87 24.34 -46.39
N GLY A 35 3.07 23.37 -47.27
CA GLY A 35 3.18 23.34 -48.72
C GLY A 35 4.48 22.56 -48.99
N GLY A 36 4.42 21.38 -49.63
CA GLY A 36 5.64 20.63 -49.98
C GLY A 36 5.45 19.12 -50.11
N SER A 37 5.75 18.62 -51.30
CA SER A 37 5.64 17.27 -51.86
C SER A 37 6.68 16.25 -51.38
N GLY A 38 6.31 14.95 -51.45
CA GLY A 38 7.18 13.89 -52.02
C GLY A 38 7.60 12.72 -51.12
N GLY A 39 7.24 11.49 -51.53
CA GLY A 39 8.06 10.27 -51.38
C GLY A 39 7.79 9.35 -50.17
N PRO A 40 7.79 8.00 -50.35
CA PRO A 40 7.51 7.02 -49.30
C PRO A 40 8.80 6.49 -48.60
N ASP A 41 8.56 5.79 -47.49
CA ASP A 41 9.44 4.90 -46.73
C ASP A 41 10.19 5.44 -45.49
N ASP A 42 9.92 4.73 -44.39
CA ASP A 42 10.84 4.26 -43.34
C ASP A 42 10.66 4.76 -41.89
N ASP A 43 10.90 3.79 -41.00
CA ASP A 43 10.83 3.69 -39.56
C ASP A 43 11.05 4.98 -38.72
N SER A 44 10.19 5.19 -37.72
CA SER A 44 10.59 5.83 -36.46
C SER A 44 9.55 5.65 -35.36
N THR A 45 9.80 4.65 -34.52
CA THR A 45 9.74 4.73 -33.05
C THR A 45 9.01 5.97 -32.48
N VAL A 46 7.70 5.87 -32.32
CA VAL A 46 6.95 6.81 -31.48
C VAL A 46 7.30 6.51 -30.02
N LEU A 47 8.37 7.15 -29.55
CA LEU A 47 8.64 7.44 -28.15
C LEU A 47 7.41 8.18 -27.58
N ARG A 48 6.41 7.43 -27.11
CA ARG A 48 5.36 8.00 -26.27
C ARG A 48 6.00 8.43 -24.96
N SER A 49 6.34 9.71 -24.89
CA SER A 49 6.67 10.44 -23.69
C SER A 49 5.62 10.12 -22.61
N ARG A 50 6.06 9.43 -21.56
CA ARG A 50 5.33 9.28 -20.30
C ARG A 50 5.10 10.68 -19.73
N VAL A 51 3.90 11.22 -19.90
CA VAL A 51 3.47 12.37 -19.10
C VAL A 51 3.34 11.85 -17.67
N PRO A 52 4.12 12.34 -16.69
CA PRO A 52 3.93 11.95 -15.29
C PRO A 52 2.55 12.45 -14.87
N SER A 53 1.71 11.57 -14.35
CA SER A 53 0.47 12.00 -13.70
C SER A 53 0.82 12.97 -12.58
N ILE A 54 0.10 14.09 -12.49
CA ILE A 54 0.17 15.01 -11.36
C ILE A 54 0.07 14.20 -10.05
N GLY A 55 1.14 14.16 -9.25
CA GLY A 55 1.05 13.86 -7.82
C GLY A 55 1.38 12.43 -7.31
N SER A 56 2.22 11.63 -7.97
CA SER A 56 2.77 10.43 -7.30
C SER A 56 3.86 10.84 -6.31
N LEU A 57 3.61 10.62 -5.01
CA LEU A 57 4.55 10.90 -3.92
C LEU A 57 5.46 9.70 -3.63
N ASN A 58 5.95 9.01 -4.66
CA ASN A 58 6.75 7.80 -4.48
C ASN A 58 7.99 8.09 -3.61
N LEU A 59 8.18 7.29 -2.56
CA LEU A 59 9.34 7.39 -1.66
C LEU A 59 10.63 6.90 -2.30
N LEU A 60 10.55 6.13 -3.40
CA LEU A 60 11.70 5.60 -4.12
C LEU A 60 11.80 6.26 -5.50
N SER A 61 13.02 6.63 -5.88
CA SER A 61 13.35 7.09 -7.23
C SER A 61 13.37 5.93 -8.23
N ASP A 62 13.45 6.24 -9.53
CA ASP A 62 13.68 5.25 -10.59
C ASP A 62 15.05 4.53 -10.44
N SER A 63 15.99 5.15 -9.72
CA SER A 63 17.30 4.60 -9.37
C SER A 63 17.32 3.84 -8.05
N TRP A 64 16.14 3.60 -7.45
CA TRP A 64 15.98 2.88 -6.17
C TRP A 64 16.55 3.61 -4.95
N ASP A 65 16.62 4.95 -5.03
CA ASP A 65 17.09 5.80 -3.93
C ASP A 65 15.92 6.40 -3.15
N PHE A 66 16.09 6.55 -1.85
CA PHE A 66 15.03 7.08 -0.98
C PHE A 66 14.91 8.62 -1.09
N GLN A 67 13.71 9.11 -1.40
CA GLN A 67 13.44 10.53 -1.64
C GLN A 67 12.66 11.18 -0.48
N ILE A 68 13.40 11.70 0.50
CA ILE A 68 12.82 12.38 1.68
C ILE A 68 12.08 13.67 1.28
N ASP A 69 12.68 14.47 0.41
CA ASP A 69 12.27 15.86 0.15
C ASP A 69 10.86 15.98 -0.43
N ARG A 70 10.37 14.94 -1.13
CA ARG A 70 9.02 14.94 -1.72
C ARG A 70 7.92 14.77 -0.69
N PHE A 71 8.18 13.99 0.36
CA PHE A 71 7.16 13.64 1.36
C PHE A 71 7.28 14.45 2.66
N LEU A 72 8.48 14.93 2.98
CA LEU A 72 8.75 15.72 4.19
C LEU A 72 7.82 16.94 4.39
N PRO A 73 7.37 17.69 3.36
CA PRO A 73 6.46 18.83 3.54
C PRO A 73 5.08 18.46 4.12
N PHE A 74 4.66 17.20 4.00
CA PHE A 74 3.36 16.72 4.51
C PHE A 74 3.41 16.23 5.96
N LEU A 75 4.62 16.06 6.49
CA LEU A 75 4.88 15.60 7.85
C LEU A 75 5.01 16.77 8.82
N THR A 76 4.75 16.49 10.09
CA THR A 76 4.78 17.43 11.20
C THR A 76 5.69 16.93 12.31
N ASP A 77 5.86 17.72 13.37
CA ASP A 77 6.61 17.30 14.56
C ASP A 77 5.74 16.46 15.52
N ASN A 78 4.58 15.99 15.07
CA ASN A 78 3.70 15.10 15.83
C ASN A 78 4.43 13.79 16.17
N THR A 79 4.31 13.37 17.43
CA THR A 79 4.88 12.12 17.96
C THR A 79 3.83 11.04 18.18
N GLU A 80 2.54 11.39 18.10
CA GLU A 80 1.42 10.46 18.23
C GLU A 80 0.87 10.13 16.84
N PHE A 81 1.52 9.20 16.15
CA PHE A 81 1.14 8.77 14.81
C PHE A 81 1.25 7.25 14.66
N THR A 82 0.58 6.72 13.64
CA THR A 82 0.66 5.29 13.29
C THR A 82 1.08 5.15 11.84
N VAL A 83 1.90 4.15 11.55
CA VAL A 83 2.32 3.79 10.19
C VAL A 83 1.74 2.42 9.85
N VAL A 84 1.00 2.34 8.74
CA VAL A 84 0.43 1.09 8.23
C VAL A 84 0.97 0.83 6.83
N GLY A 85 1.72 -0.25 6.66
CA GLY A 85 2.19 -0.69 5.37
C GLY A 85 1.48 -1.95 4.89
N VAL A 86 1.09 -2.00 3.61
CA VAL A 86 0.51 -3.20 2.99
C VAL A 86 1.49 -3.85 2.02
N ILE A 87 1.67 -5.16 2.06
CA ILE A 87 2.47 -5.93 1.09
C ILE A 87 1.66 -7.10 0.56
N GLY A 88 1.99 -7.58 -0.64
CA GLY A 88 1.31 -8.73 -1.23
C GLY A 88 1.37 -8.78 -2.75
N PRO A 89 0.97 -9.91 -3.35
CA PRO A 89 1.07 -10.14 -4.79
C PRO A 89 0.12 -9.26 -5.61
N PRO A 90 0.19 -9.30 -6.96
CA PRO A 90 -0.70 -8.55 -7.84
C PRO A 90 -2.18 -8.91 -7.60
N GLY A 91 -3.05 -7.93 -7.78
CA GLY A 91 -4.51 -8.16 -7.70
C GLY A 91 -5.07 -8.45 -6.31
N VAL A 92 -4.31 -8.65 -5.23
CA VAL A 92 -4.92 -9.00 -3.93
C VAL A 92 -5.76 -7.90 -3.28
N GLY A 93 -5.78 -6.68 -3.84
CA GLY A 93 -6.61 -5.57 -3.33
C GLY A 93 -5.93 -4.69 -2.28
N LYS A 94 -4.60 -4.59 -2.31
CA LYS A 94 -3.79 -3.77 -1.39
C LYS A 94 -4.28 -2.32 -1.29
N SER A 95 -4.32 -1.62 -2.42
CA SER A 95 -4.74 -0.23 -2.51
C SER A 95 -6.21 -0.05 -2.11
N THR A 96 -7.07 -1.06 -2.38
CA THR A 96 -8.46 -1.08 -1.93
C THR A 96 -8.56 -1.11 -0.40
N ILE A 97 -7.81 -2.01 0.25
CA ILE A 97 -7.77 -2.08 1.72
C ILE A 97 -7.26 -0.77 2.32
N LEU A 98 -6.21 -0.18 1.74
CA LEU A 98 -5.68 1.09 2.23
C LEU A 98 -6.66 2.26 2.04
N ASN A 99 -7.45 2.28 0.96
CA ASN A 99 -8.50 3.28 0.79
C ASN A 99 -9.58 3.17 1.88
N GLU A 100 -9.97 1.96 2.28
CA GLU A 100 -10.90 1.76 3.40
C GLU A 100 -10.32 2.26 4.72
N ILE A 101 -9.05 1.94 5.01
CA ILE A 101 -8.35 2.41 6.22
C ILE A 101 -8.20 3.94 6.22
N TYR A 102 -7.96 4.54 5.05
CA TYR A 102 -7.93 5.99 4.87
C TYR A 102 -9.28 6.66 5.17
N GLY A 103 -10.38 5.89 5.14
CA GLY A 103 -11.73 6.43 5.27
C GLY A 103 -12.31 6.96 3.96
N PHE A 104 -11.85 6.44 2.81
CA PHE A 104 -12.43 6.79 1.52
C PHE A 104 -13.86 6.28 1.39
N ASP A 105 -14.79 7.19 1.09
CA ASP A 105 -16.18 6.85 0.82
C ASP A 105 -16.45 6.89 -0.69
N SER A 106 -16.64 5.71 -1.28
CA SER A 106 -16.97 5.57 -2.70
C SER A 106 -18.38 6.04 -3.08
N THR A 107 -19.26 6.34 -2.11
CA THR A 107 -20.62 6.82 -2.38
C THR A 107 -20.67 8.32 -2.67
N SER A 108 -19.65 9.06 -2.24
CA SER A 108 -19.53 10.51 -2.45
C SER A 108 -19.16 10.84 -3.90
N PRO A 109 -20.04 11.51 -4.68
CA PRO A 109 -19.80 11.78 -6.10
C PRO A 109 -18.58 12.67 -6.33
N GLY A 110 -17.74 12.31 -7.30
CA GLY A 110 -16.63 13.15 -7.79
C GLY A 110 -15.32 13.05 -7.00
N MET A 111 -15.27 12.24 -5.94
CA MET A 111 -14.02 11.95 -5.24
C MET A 111 -13.32 10.73 -5.82
N LEU A 112 -12.05 10.90 -6.19
CA LEU A 112 -11.18 9.79 -6.56
C LEU A 112 -10.58 9.16 -5.30
N PRO A 113 -10.33 7.84 -5.30
CA PRO A 113 -9.67 7.19 -4.19
C PRO A 113 -8.24 7.74 -4.00
N PRO A 114 -7.78 7.91 -2.74
CA PRO A 114 -6.42 8.36 -2.44
C PRO A 114 -5.34 7.48 -3.06
N PHE A 115 -5.53 6.16 -3.04
CA PHE A 115 -4.73 5.20 -3.77
C PHE A 115 -5.49 4.74 -5.00
N GLY A 116 -4.93 4.96 -6.19
CA GLY A 116 -5.57 4.48 -7.41
C GLY A 116 -5.70 2.95 -7.40
N ILE A 117 -6.83 2.47 -7.89
CA ILE A 117 -7.14 1.04 -7.97
C ILE A 117 -7.15 0.59 -9.42
N GLU A 118 -6.77 -0.67 -9.68
CA GLU A 118 -6.79 -1.25 -11.02
C GLU A 118 -8.18 -1.16 -11.65
N SER A 119 -8.26 -0.52 -12.82
CA SER A 119 -9.46 -0.52 -13.66
C SER A 119 -9.58 -1.85 -14.42
N GLU A 120 -10.76 -2.12 -14.98
CA GLU A 120 -10.95 -3.29 -15.87
C GLU A 120 -10.03 -3.24 -17.10
N GLU A 121 -9.70 -2.04 -17.58
CA GLU A 121 -8.73 -1.84 -18.67
C GLU A 121 -7.31 -2.24 -18.24
N THR A 122 -6.85 -1.79 -17.07
CA THR A 122 -5.53 -2.16 -16.54
C THR A 122 -5.40 -3.67 -16.34
N LYS A 123 -6.48 -4.31 -15.86
CA LYS A 123 -6.55 -5.78 -15.72
C LYS A 123 -6.47 -6.47 -17.08
N ALA A 124 -7.20 -5.99 -18.07
CA ALA A 124 -7.16 -6.54 -19.43
C ALA A 124 -5.77 -6.42 -20.07
N MET A 125 -5.02 -5.35 -19.73
CA MET A 125 -3.64 -5.17 -20.16
C MET A 125 -2.60 -5.95 -19.32
N ALA A 126 -3.03 -6.65 -18.27
CA ALA A 126 -2.17 -7.36 -17.31
C ALA A 126 -1.03 -6.48 -16.73
N ARG A 127 -1.31 -5.19 -16.50
CA ARG A 127 -0.33 -4.23 -15.97
C ARG A 127 -0.46 -4.03 -14.47
N HIS A 128 0.66 -3.77 -13.81
CA HIS A 128 0.64 -3.31 -12.42
C HIS A 128 0.19 -1.85 -12.39
N PHE A 129 -0.39 -1.43 -11.26
CA PHE A 129 -0.84 -0.06 -11.06
C PHE A 129 0.07 0.71 -10.10
N THR A 130 0.26 0.20 -8.88
CA THR A 130 1.16 0.82 -7.89
C THR A 130 2.63 0.61 -8.27
N VAL A 131 3.42 1.69 -8.28
CA VAL A 131 4.87 1.69 -8.54
C VAL A 131 5.62 2.22 -7.32
N GLY A 132 6.70 1.53 -6.92
CA GLY A 132 7.50 1.91 -5.75
C GLY A 132 6.76 1.77 -4.42
N ILE A 133 6.88 2.79 -3.56
CA ILE A 133 6.21 2.90 -2.26
C ILE A 133 5.47 4.24 -2.23
N GLU A 134 4.14 4.22 -2.29
CA GLU A 134 3.32 5.43 -2.29
C GLU A 134 2.77 5.70 -0.88
N PRO A 135 3.13 6.84 -0.27
CA PRO A 135 2.63 7.24 1.03
C PRO A 135 1.39 8.14 0.90
N ARG A 136 0.45 7.99 1.82
CA ARG A 136 -0.65 8.94 2.07
C ARG A 136 -0.81 9.17 3.57
N ILE A 137 -1.34 10.34 3.95
CA ILE A 137 -1.62 10.67 5.36
C ILE A 137 -3.12 10.89 5.47
N SER A 138 -3.79 10.17 6.37
CA SER A 138 -5.23 10.35 6.64
C SER A 138 -5.50 11.62 7.46
N ALA A 139 -6.78 11.96 7.63
CA ALA A 139 -7.19 13.08 8.48
C ALA A 139 -6.80 12.84 9.96
N GLU A 140 -6.77 11.57 10.38
CA GLU A 140 -6.39 11.09 11.71
C GLU A 140 -4.87 10.89 11.87
N ARG A 141 -4.05 11.48 10.97
CA ARG A 141 -2.57 11.41 10.99
C ARG A 141 -2.00 9.99 10.90
N ILE A 142 -2.72 9.07 10.25
CA ILE A 142 -2.20 7.73 9.95
C ILE A 142 -1.41 7.79 8.64
N ILE A 143 -0.15 7.37 8.68
CA ILE A 143 0.72 7.26 7.50
C ILE A 143 0.49 5.88 6.87
N LEU A 144 -0.09 5.86 5.67
CA LEU A 144 -0.40 4.66 4.90
C LEU A 144 0.63 4.46 3.79
N LEU A 145 1.23 3.27 3.69
CA LEU A 145 2.25 2.93 2.71
C LEU A 145 1.78 1.83 1.75
N ASP A 146 1.29 2.23 0.57
CA ASP A 146 1.00 1.29 -0.51
C ASP A 146 2.29 0.88 -1.22
N THR A 147 2.42 -0.39 -1.57
CA THR A 147 3.61 -0.88 -2.28
C THR A 147 3.27 -1.55 -3.58
N GLN A 148 4.16 -1.36 -4.55
CA GLN A 148 4.18 -2.13 -5.78
C GLN A 148 4.10 -3.64 -5.45
N PRO A 149 3.29 -4.42 -6.20
CA PRO A 149 3.05 -5.82 -5.87
C PRO A 149 4.33 -6.67 -5.86
N LEU A 150 4.43 -7.57 -4.90
CA LEU A 150 5.55 -8.51 -4.80
C LEU A 150 5.47 -9.56 -5.91
N PHE A 151 6.62 -9.95 -6.47
CA PHE A 151 6.73 -10.99 -7.51
C PHE A 151 5.83 -10.74 -8.74
N SER A 152 5.58 -9.48 -9.09
CA SER A 152 4.73 -9.10 -10.23
C SER A 152 5.39 -9.37 -11.59
N PRO A 153 4.79 -10.19 -12.48
CA PRO A 153 5.31 -10.42 -13.83
C PRO A 153 5.37 -9.13 -14.67
N SER A 154 4.40 -8.22 -14.50
CA SER A 154 4.36 -6.97 -15.25
C SER A 154 5.40 -5.95 -14.77
N VAL A 155 5.89 -6.08 -13.53
CA VAL A 155 7.04 -5.28 -13.05
C VAL A 155 8.33 -5.85 -13.63
N LEU A 156 8.46 -7.18 -13.61
CA LEU A 156 9.60 -7.87 -14.22
C LEU A 156 9.72 -7.56 -15.72
N ALA A 157 8.60 -7.54 -16.45
CA ALA A 157 8.58 -7.23 -17.87
C ALA A 157 9.02 -5.78 -18.18
N GLU A 158 8.78 -4.83 -17.28
CA GLU A 158 9.23 -3.44 -17.46
C GLU A 158 10.71 -3.22 -17.07
N MET A 159 11.27 -4.08 -16.21
CA MET A 159 12.64 -3.94 -15.73
C MET A 159 13.68 -4.74 -16.52
N ILE A 160 13.26 -5.72 -17.32
CA ILE A 160 14.19 -6.54 -18.10
C ILE A 160 14.72 -5.77 -19.31
N ARG A 161 16.04 -5.59 -19.38
CA ARG A 161 16.72 -5.09 -20.57
C ARG A 161 16.84 -6.19 -21.63
N PRO A 162 17.11 -5.84 -22.90
CA PRO A 162 17.31 -6.83 -23.96
C PRO A 162 18.41 -7.87 -23.68
N ASP A 163 19.39 -7.54 -22.83
CA ASP A 163 20.47 -8.42 -22.40
C ASP A 163 20.13 -9.27 -21.15
N GLY A 164 18.87 -9.22 -20.67
CA GLY A 164 18.41 -9.90 -19.46
C GLY A 164 18.80 -9.21 -18.14
N SER A 165 19.57 -8.11 -18.20
CA SER A 165 19.94 -7.35 -17.00
C SER A 165 18.79 -6.48 -16.49
N SER A 166 18.83 -6.13 -15.20
CA SER A 166 17.88 -5.21 -14.60
C SER A 166 18.13 -3.76 -15.04
N THR A 167 17.07 -3.01 -15.33
CA THR A 167 17.14 -1.55 -15.49
C THR A 167 17.45 -0.83 -14.18
N VAL A 168 17.15 -1.46 -13.04
CA VAL A 168 17.30 -0.92 -11.68
C VAL A 168 18.51 -1.54 -10.98
N SER A 169 19.34 -0.71 -10.34
CA SER A 169 20.43 -1.16 -9.48
C SER A 169 19.93 -1.29 -8.04
N VAL A 170 19.62 -2.53 -7.65
CA VAL A 170 18.98 -2.85 -6.36
C VAL A 170 20.01 -2.99 -5.22
N ILE A 171 21.24 -3.37 -5.57
CA ILE A 171 22.39 -3.48 -4.67
C ILE A 171 23.47 -2.53 -5.19
N SER A 172 24.06 -1.76 -4.29
CA SER A 172 25.09 -0.77 -4.64
C SER A 172 26.27 -1.42 -5.36
N GLY A 173 26.51 -1.01 -6.61
CA GLY A 173 27.68 -1.41 -7.39
C GLY A 173 27.59 -2.75 -8.11
N GLU A 174 26.47 -3.48 -8.02
CA GLU A 174 26.30 -4.78 -8.70
C GLU A 174 25.18 -4.71 -9.76
N SER A 175 25.48 -5.21 -10.97
CA SER A 175 24.47 -5.44 -12.00
C SER A 175 23.90 -6.86 -11.87
N LEU A 176 22.62 -6.93 -11.53
CA LEU A 176 21.89 -8.19 -11.36
C LEU A 176 21.07 -8.52 -12.63
N SER A 177 20.76 -9.80 -12.81
CA SER A 177 19.70 -10.19 -13.75
C SER A 177 18.37 -9.57 -13.31
N ALA A 178 17.48 -9.32 -14.26
CA ALA A 178 16.17 -8.72 -13.97
C ALA A 178 15.37 -9.55 -12.95
N GLU A 179 15.43 -10.88 -13.05
CA GLU A 179 14.73 -11.80 -12.15
C GLU A 179 15.24 -11.72 -10.70
N LEU A 180 16.56 -11.74 -10.51
CA LEU A 180 17.17 -11.64 -9.19
C LEU A 180 16.96 -10.25 -8.58
N ALA A 181 17.07 -9.20 -9.39
CA ALA A 181 16.76 -7.84 -8.97
C ALA A 181 15.30 -7.72 -8.50
N HIS A 182 14.36 -8.35 -9.21
CA HIS A 182 12.94 -8.34 -8.85
C HIS A 182 12.66 -9.04 -7.51
N GLU A 183 13.34 -10.15 -7.24
CA GLU A 183 13.28 -10.82 -5.94
C GLU A 183 13.83 -9.91 -4.83
N MET A 184 15.02 -9.30 -5.05
CA MET A 184 15.62 -8.41 -4.06
C MET A 184 14.75 -7.19 -3.77
N MET A 185 14.16 -6.57 -4.79
CA MET A 185 13.23 -5.45 -4.62
C MET A 185 12.04 -5.84 -3.74
N SER A 186 11.54 -7.07 -3.89
CA SER A 186 10.42 -7.58 -3.10
C SER A 186 10.80 -7.74 -1.62
N ILE A 187 11.99 -8.26 -1.34
CA ILE A 187 12.52 -8.44 0.02
C ILE A 187 12.78 -7.09 0.69
N GLN A 188 13.50 -6.18 0.02
CA GLN A 188 13.86 -4.87 0.59
C GLN A 188 12.63 -4.04 0.97
N LYS A 189 11.56 -4.08 0.16
CA LYS A 189 10.27 -3.43 0.48
C LYS A 189 9.57 -4.02 1.71
N ALA A 190 9.70 -5.32 1.96
CA ALA A 190 9.16 -5.94 3.16
C ALA A 190 9.99 -5.55 4.40
N LEU A 191 11.31 -5.52 4.26
CA LEU A 191 12.24 -5.20 5.35
C LEU A 191 12.12 -3.74 5.82
N ILE A 192 12.03 -2.76 4.92
CA ILE A 192 11.90 -1.34 5.33
C ILE A 192 10.65 -1.07 6.18
N LYS A 193 9.61 -1.92 6.05
CA LYS A 193 8.37 -1.82 6.84
C LYS A 193 8.46 -2.51 8.20
N THR A 194 9.49 -3.31 8.41
CA THR A 194 9.59 -4.21 9.56
C THR A 194 10.61 -3.71 10.59
N LEU A 195 11.68 -3.03 10.16
CA LEU A 195 12.84 -2.73 10.99
C LEU A 195 12.80 -1.33 11.61
N GLU A 196 13.29 -1.20 12.85
CA GLU A 196 13.78 0.05 13.45
C GLU A 196 15.30 -0.08 13.70
N ASN A 197 16.03 1.05 13.73
CA ASN A 197 17.45 1.06 14.09
C ASN A 197 17.65 0.85 15.60
N GLY A 198 18.10 -0.35 16.00
CA GLY A 198 18.49 -0.68 17.37
C GLY A 198 17.33 -1.23 18.21
N ASP A 199 17.59 -2.34 18.93
CA ASP A 199 16.66 -3.16 19.72
C ASP A 199 15.30 -3.44 19.04
N GLU A 200 15.39 -4.28 17.99
CA GLU A 200 14.34 -5.10 17.38
C GLU A 200 12.88 -4.65 17.60
N TYR A 201 12.52 -3.50 17.02
CA TYR A 201 11.13 -3.22 16.69
C TYR A 201 10.69 -4.14 15.55
N ILE A 202 9.56 -4.80 15.76
CA ILE A 202 8.93 -5.65 14.76
C ILE A 202 7.50 -5.14 14.58
N ALA A 203 7.17 -4.73 13.36
CA ALA A 203 5.80 -4.33 13.04
C ALA A 203 4.82 -5.49 13.31
N ALA A 204 3.68 -5.19 13.93
CA ALA A 204 2.65 -6.18 14.21
C ALA A 204 2.02 -6.70 12.89
N PRO A 205 2.22 -7.97 12.51
CA PRO A 205 1.69 -8.47 11.25
C PRO A 205 0.18 -8.73 11.34
N ILE A 206 -0.53 -8.39 10.27
CA ILE A 206 -1.93 -8.75 10.07
C ILE A 206 -2.03 -9.49 8.75
N PHE A 207 -2.58 -10.70 8.81
CA PHE A 207 -2.76 -11.55 7.64
C PHE A 207 -4.17 -11.33 7.09
N VAL A 208 -4.24 -10.98 5.80
CA VAL A 208 -5.51 -10.75 5.13
C VAL A 208 -5.58 -11.64 3.89
N HIS A 209 -6.51 -12.58 3.88
CA HIS A 209 -6.79 -13.39 2.70
C HIS A 209 -8.01 -12.82 1.99
N THR A 210 -7.80 -12.24 0.81
CA THR A 210 -8.88 -11.60 0.03
C THR A 210 -9.41 -12.50 -1.07
N ARG A 211 -10.55 -12.07 -1.66
CA ARG A 211 -11.20 -12.67 -2.82
C ARG A 211 -11.65 -14.11 -2.60
N LEU A 212 -12.05 -14.43 -1.36
CA LEU A 212 -12.51 -15.75 -0.98
C LEU A 212 -13.94 -16.02 -1.47
N ARG A 213 -14.25 -17.28 -1.76
CA ARG A 213 -15.63 -17.72 -1.99
C ARG A 213 -16.27 -18.08 -0.66
N ASP A 214 -17.60 -18.11 -0.60
CA ASP A 214 -18.33 -18.44 0.64
C ASP A 214 -17.87 -19.75 1.30
N ARG A 215 -17.60 -20.79 0.50
CA ARG A 215 -17.09 -22.08 1.00
C ARG A 215 -15.71 -21.97 1.66
N ASP A 216 -14.87 -21.04 1.21
CA ASP A 216 -13.50 -20.88 1.71
C ASP A 216 -13.50 -20.18 3.09
N ILE A 217 -14.59 -19.49 3.45
CA ILE A 217 -14.78 -18.74 4.71
C ILE A 217 -15.48 -19.59 5.78
N ALA A 218 -15.88 -20.82 5.44
CA ALA A 218 -16.52 -21.72 6.40
C ALA A 218 -15.66 -21.88 7.67
N PRO A 219 -16.26 -21.94 8.88
CA PRO A 219 -15.53 -21.92 10.15
C PRO A 219 -14.41 -22.96 10.25
N HIS A 220 -14.61 -24.16 9.70
CA HIS A 220 -13.60 -25.21 9.68
C HIS A 220 -12.38 -24.85 8.81
N ASN A 221 -12.58 -24.17 7.68
CA ASN A 221 -11.50 -23.71 6.80
C ASN A 221 -10.74 -22.55 7.45
N PHE A 222 -11.45 -21.63 8.12
CA PHE A 222 -10.83 -20.58 8.91
C PHE A 222 -9.91 -21.16 9.99
N LEU A 223 -10.39 -22.13 10.77
CA LEU A 223 -9.59 -22.77 11.82
C LEU A 223 -8.36 -23.50 11.26
N GLN A 224 -8.53 -24.23 10.13
CA GLN A 224 -7.41 -24.89 9.46
C GLN A 224 -6.36 -23.88 8.98
N MET A 225 -6.78 -22.75 8.40
CA MET A 225 -5.86 -21.69 7.96
C MET A 225 -5.15 -21.04 9.14
N LYS A 226 -5.87 -20.72 10.24
CA LYS A 226 -5.28 -20.16 11.46
C LYS A 226 -4.23 -21.11 12.05
N LYS A 227 -4.53 -22.41 12.13
CA LYS A 227 -3.60 -23.45 12.57
C LYS A 227 -2.36 -23.56 11.68
N ALA A 228 -2.55 -23.60 10.37
CA ALA A 228 -1.43 -23.68 9.42
C ALA A 228 -0.51 -22.45 9.52
N LEU A 229 -1.10 -21.26 9.64
CA LEU A 229 -0.37 -20.02 9.84
C LEU A 229 0.39 -20.02 11.17
N GLY A 230 -0.24 -20.49 12.25
CA GLY A 230 0.41 -20.66 13.56
C GLY A 230 1.63 -21.57 13.50
N GLN A 231 1.57 -22.64 12.71
CA GLN A 231 2.72 -23.52 12.49
C GLN A 231 3.84 -22.82 11.70
N CYS A 232 3.51 -22.11 10.62
CA CYS A 232 4.49 -21.38 9.80
C CYS A 232 5.28 -20.33 10.59
N PHE A 233 4.64 -19.70 11.58
CA PHE A 233 5.24 -18.62 12.36
C PHE A 233 5.62 -19.05 13.80
N SER A 234 5.55 -20.34 14.11
CA SER A 234 5.81 -20.87 15.47
C SER A 234 7.21 -20.55 16.00
N SER A 235 8.20 -20.43 15.13
CA SER A 235 9.58 -20.06 15.48
C SER A 235 9.93 -18.61 15.14
N SER A 236 8.93 -17.80 14.80
CA SER A 236 9.14 -16.44 14.30
C SER A 236 9.10 -15.39 15.41
N SER A 237 10.02 -14.42 15.35
CA SER A 237 10.00 -13.26 16.27
C SER A 237 8.81 -12.32 16.05
N PHE A 238 8.06 -12.47 14.95
CA PHE A 238 6.82 -11.76 14.68
C PHE A 238 5.67 -12.12 15.63
N ILE A 239 5.70 -13.30 16.25
CA ILE A 239 4.73 -13.72 17.26
C ILE A 239 5.41 -13.65 18.62
N ARG A 240 5.62 -12.44 19.14
CA ARG A 240 5.99 -12.29 20.55
C ARG A 240 4.78 -12.67 21.40
N SER A 241 4.98 -13.55 22.38
CA SER A 241 3.98 -13.81 23.42
C SER A 241 3.71 -12.48 24.15
N GLU A 242 2.47 -12.01 24.14
CA GLU A 242 2.02 -10.98 25.09
C GLU A 242 2.09 -11.60 26.49
N GLY A 243 3.25 -11.57 27.13
CA GLY A 243 3.45 -12.45 28.29
C GLY A 243 4.70 -12.22 29.14
N GLN A 244 5.29 -11.03 29.17
CA GLN A 244 6.22 -10.68 30.24
C GLN A 244 5.95 -9.36 30.98
N ASP A 245 5.10 -8.45 30.49
CA ASP A 245 4.85 -7.17 31.20
C ASP A 245 3.40 -6.89 31.62
N ALA A 246 2.43 -7.73 31.27
CA ALA A 246 1.03 -7.55 31.67
C ALA A 246 0.71 -8.21 33.02
N SER A 247 1.42 -7.81 34.09
CA SER A 247 1.03 -8.12 35.47
C SER A 247 0.45 -6.89 36.17
N LYS A 248 -0.63 -6.35 35.63
CA LYS A 248 -1.68 -5.60 36.34
C LYS A 248 -2.74 -5.20 35.33
N ASP A 249 -4.00 -5.40 35.72
CA ASP A 249 -5.22 -4.91 35.06
C ASP A 249 -6.00 -5.96 34.25
N ALA A 250 -6.37 -7.04 34.93
CA ALA A 250 -7.54 -7.85 34.59
C ALA A 250 -8.62 -7.66 35.65
N ARG A 251 -9.54 -6.71 35.43
CA ARG A 251 -10.89 -6.75 35.99
C ARG A 251 -11.92 -6.23 35.00
N SER A 252 -12.83 -7.15 34.62
CA SER A 252 -14.12 -6.95 33.95
C SER A 252 -14.03 -6.74 32.43
N SER A 253 -14.61 -7.57 31.57
CA SER A 253 -16.03 -7.97 31.55
C SER A 253 -16.23 -9.30 30.80
N ALA A 254 -17.17 -10.12 31.30
CA ALA A 254 -17.80 -11.27 30.63
C ALA A 254 -18.37 -10.87 29.25
N VAL A 255 -18.50 -11.72 28.22
CA VAL A 255 -18.96 -13.11 28.16
C VAL A 255 -18.34 -13.78 26.91
N ALA A 256 -17.57 -14.85 27.04
CA ALA A 256 -17.26 -15.77 25.94
C ALA A 256 -17.05 -17.17 26.53
N LEU A 257 -17.71 -18.16 25.94
CA LEU A 257 -17.45 -19.57 26.20
C LEU A 257 -16.08 -19.90 25.60
N GLU A 258 -15.02 -19.75 26.38
CA GLU A 258 -13.67 -20.14 25.95
C GLU A 258 -13.35 -21.56 26.47
N ASP A 259 -13.17 -22.46 25.52
CA ASP A 259 -12.69 -23.83 25.71
C ASP A 259 -11.19 -23.77 26.09
N PRO A 260 -10.69 -24.47 27.13
CA PRO A 260 -9.35 -24.24 27.69
C PRO A 260 -8.16 -24.66 26.82
N ASN A 261 -8.40 -25.08 25.56
CA ASN A 261 -7.37 -25.45 24.59
C ASN A 261 -6.98 -24.31 23.63
N ASP A 262 -7.57 -23.12 23.77
CA ASP A 262 -7.34 -21.96 22.90
C ASP A 262 -6.04 -21.19 23.23
N LEU A 263 -4.96 -21.93 23.49
CA LEU A 263 -3.60 -21.40 23.38
C LEU A 263 -3.23 -21.28 21.87
N GLU A 264 -4.16 -20.76 21.06
CA GLU A 264 -3.96 -20.49 19.66
C GLU A 264 -3.12 -19.23 19.54
N THR A 265 -1.96 -19.37 18.89
CA THR A 265 -1.09 -18.30 18.40
C THR A 265 -1.83 -16.97 18.19
N ASN A 266 -1.32 -15.89 18.78
CA ASN A 266 -1.85 -14.52 18.78
C ASN A 266 -1.79 -13.84 17.38
N LEU A 267 -2.06 -14.61 16.33
CA LEU A 267 -2.03 -14.24 14.93
C LEU A 267 -3.36 -13.62 14.51
N LYS A 268 -3.30 -12.41 13.99
CA LYS A 268 -4.46 -11.69 13.46
C LYS A 268 -4.70 -12.08 12.01
N LEU A 269 -5.69 -12.95 11.77
CA LEU A 269 -6.10 -13.41 10.43
C LEU A 269 -7.50 -12.87 10.09
N PHE A 270 -7.62 -12.22 8.93
CA PHE A 270 -8.87 -11.72 8.36
C PHE A 270 -9.16 -12.36 7.00
N LEU A 271 -10.40 -12.81 6.81
CA LEU A 271 -10.89 -13.38 5.56
C LEU A 271 -11.84 -12.39 4.89
N VAL A 272 -11.53 -11.96 3.68
CA VAL A 272 -12.34 -11.01 2.91
C VAL A 272 -12.94 -11.72 1.69
N PRO A 273 -14.28 -11.87 1.61
CA PRO A 273 -14.92 -12.50 0.46
C PRO A 273 -14.70 -11.71 -0.83
N ALA A 274 -14.94 -12.34 -1.97
CA ALA A 274 -15.01 -11.62 -3.25
C ALA A 274 -16.23 -10.69 -3.27
N LYS A 275 -16.07 -9.50 -3.86
CA LYS A 275 -17.20 -8.60 -4.11
C LYS A 275 -18.15 -9.25 -5.13
N GLY A 276 -19.36 -9.58 -4.70
CA GLY A 276 -20.40 -10.13 -5.59
C GLY A 276 -20.68 -9.18 -6.76
N LYS A 277 -20.89 -9.74 -7.96
CA LYS A 277 -21.07 -8.93 -9.18
C LYS A 277 -22.37 -8.15 -9.19
N ASP A 278 -23.41 -8.71 -8.58
CA ASP A 278 -24.72 -8.11 -8.38
C ASP A 278 -25.20 -8.66 -7.04
N GLY A 279 -25.82 -7.87 -6.17
CA GLY A 279 -26.24 -8.26 -4.81
C GLY A 279 -27.30 -9.40 -4.71
N SER A 280 -27.32 -10.32 -5.67
CA SER A 280 -28.28 -11.41 -5.86
C SER A 280 -28.01 -12.63 -4.96
N SER A 281 -26.77 -12.88 -4.53
CA SER A 281 -26.46 -13.92 -3.55
C SER A 281 -26.27 -13.30 -2.17
N ARG A 282 -27.16 -13.60 -1.22
CA ARG A 282 -26.93 -13.27 0.19
C ARG A 282 -25.66 -14.00 0.66
N PRO A 283 -24.73 -13.30 1.34
CA PRO A 283 -23.55 -13.95 1.88
C PRO A 283 -23.98 -15.01 2.89
N GLN A 284 -23.33 -16.18 2.86
CA GLN A 284 -23.64 -17.28 3.80
C GLN A 284 -23.06 -17.02 5.19
N TYR A 285 -21.88 -16.38 5.25
CA TYR A 285 -21.16 -16.12 6.50
C TYR A 285 -20.96 -14.63 6.73
N GLU A 286 -20.25 -13.95 5.82
CA GLU A 286 -19.90 -12.54 5.96
C GLU A 286 -19.93 -11.82 4.61
N SER A 287 -20.30 -10.54 4.60
CA SER A 287 -20.30 -9.70 3.41
C SER A 287 -18.94 -9.05 3.16
N TYR A 288 -18.64 -8.70 1.90
CA TYR A 288 -17.42 -7.98 1.52
C TYR A 288 -17.21 -6.67 2.30
N VAL A 289 -18.28 -5.88 2.43
CA VAL A 289 -18.23 -4.59 3.12
C VAL A 289 -18.02 -4.79 4.62
N SER A 290 -18.76 -5.72 5.23
CA SER A 290 -18.62 -6.03 6.65
C SER A 290 -17.21 -6.52 7.01
N ALA A 291 -16.63 -7.41 6.20
CA ALA A 291 -15.27 -7.91 6.43
C ALA A 291 -14.22 -6.79 6.34
N LEU A 292 -14.36 -5.87 5.37
CA LEU A 292 -13.45 -4.72 5.24
C LEU A 292 -13.58 -3.74 6.41
N TRP A 293 -14.79 -3.49 6.89
CA TRP A 293 -14.99 -2.65 8.08
C TRP A 293 -14.41 -3.28 9.33
N LYS A 294 -14.61 -4.59 9.55
CA LYS A 294 -13.95 -5.29 10.67
C LYS A 294 -12.43 -5.20 10.59
N LEU A 295 -11.85 -5.36 9.40
CA LEU A 295 -10.41 -5.20 9.20
C LEU A 295 -9.97 -3.76 9.51
N ARG A 296 -10.69 -2.76 9.01
CA ARG A 296 -10.42 -1.34 9.28
C ARG A 296 -10.47 -1.06 10.78
N ASP A 297 -11.55 -1.43 11.44
CA ASP A 297 -11.75 -1.17 12.87
C ASP A 297 -10.68 -1.87 13.71
N GLN A 298 -10.27 -3.08 13.32
CA GLN A 298 -9.15 -3.76 13.97
C GLN A 298 -7.84 -2.98 13.79
N VAL A 299 -7.52 -2.53 12.57
CA VAL A 299 -6.28 -1.77 12.30
C VAL A 299 -6.27 -0.46 13.09
N LEU A 300 -7.40 0.24 13.14
CA LEU A 300 -7.52 1.54 13.81
C LEU A 300 -7.54 1.43 15.34
N SER A 301 -7.99 0.30 15.89
CA SER A 301 -8.01 0.06 17.35
C SER A 301 -6.72 -0.53 17.90
N MET A 302 -5.76 -0.88 17.05
CA MET A 302 -4.50 -1.46 17.50
C MET A 302 -3.64 -0.42 18.22
N SER A 303 -3.30 -0.72 19.48
CA SER A 303 -2.16 -0.08 20.14
C SER A 303 -0.88 -0.61 19.50
N ALA A 304 -0.39 0.10 18.48
CA ALA A 304 0.89 -0.24 17.88
C ALA A 304 2.00 -0.21 18.95
N PRO A 305 2.98 -1.13 18.93
CA PRO A 305 4.14 -1.04 19.79
C PRO A 305 4.76 0.35 19.60
N SER A 306 5.08 1.04 20.68
CA SER A 306 5.77 2.33 20.57
C SER A 306 7.22 2.08 20.14
N PHE A 307 7.76 3.00 19.35
CA PHE A 307 9.20 3.03 19.07
C PHE A 307 9.99 3.10 20.37
N SER A 308 11.19 2.53 20.38
CA SER A 308 12.09 2.51 21.55
C SER A 308 12.35 3.92 22.11
N ARG A 309 12.30 4.92 21.23
CA ARG A 309 12.38 6.34 21.54
C ARG A 309 11.19 7.04 20.91
N THR A 310 10.67 8.05 21.61
CA THR A 310 9.68 8.96 21.01
C THR A 310 10.30 9.65 19.80
N ILE A 311 9.74 9.40 18.62
CA ILE A 311 10.16 10.03 17.37
C ILE A 311 9.00 10.84 16.80
N SER A 312 9.31 11.91 16.08
CA SER A 312 8.32 12.64 15.29
C SER A 312 8.08 11.95 13.95
N GLU A 313 6.99 12.28 13.25
CA GLU A 313 6.76 11.82 11.87
C GLU A 313 7.93 12.19 10.94
N ARG A 314 8.49 13.41 11.09
CA ARG A 314 9.65 13.86 10.30
C ARG A 314 10.89 13.00 10.58
N ASP A 315 11.13 12.67 11.85
CA ASP A 315 12.28 11.85 12.23
C ASP A 315 12.07 10.39 11.82
N TRP A 316 10.84 9.88 11.85
CA TRP A 316 10.49 8.58 11.26
C TRP A 316 10.87 8.51 9.78
N LEU A 317 10.57 9.53 8.98
CA LEU A 317 10.93 9.54 7.55
C LEU A 317 12.45 9.55 7.36
N LYS A 318 13.18 10.38 8.13
CA LYS A 318 14.65 10.43 8.09
C LYS A 318 15.27 9.09 8.52
N ASN A 319 14.73 8.45 9.55
CA ASN A 319 15.20 7.15 10.02
C ASN A 319 14.90 6.05 9.00
N SER A 320 13.74 6.09 8.35
CA SER A 320 13.39 5.17 7.26
C SER A 320 14.38 5.26 6.10
N ALA A 321 14.82 6.47 5.74
CA ALA A 321 15.85 6.67 4.73
C ALA A 321 17.21 6.07 5.15
N LYS A 322 17.61 6.22 6.42
CA LYS A 322 18.84 5.57 6.95
C LYS A 322 18.72 4.04 6.91
N ILE A 323 17.58 3.49 7.29
CA ILE A 323 17.31 2.06 7.25
C ILE A 323 17.36 1.56 5.80
N TRP A 324 16.82 2.32 4.85
CA TRP A 324 16.92 2.00 3.42
C TRP A 324 18.36 1.89 2.95
N GLU A 325 19.23 2.83 3.33
CA GLU A 325 20.65 2.77 3.00
C GLU A 325 21.36 1.56 3.64
N ILE A 326 21.00 1.20 4.87
CA ILE A 326 21.51 0.00 5.54
C ILE A 326 21.07 -1.26 4.77
N ILE A 327 19.81 -1.33 4.35
CA ILE A 327 19.25 -2.43 3.57
C ILE A 327 19.97 -2.54 2.21
N LYS A 328 20.09 -1.44 1.47
CA LYS A 328 20.72 -1.39 0.14
C LYS A 328 22.19 -1.82 0.16
N ASN A 329 22.90 -1.51 1.26
CA ASN A 329 24.31 -1.86 1.46
C ASN A 329 24.50 -3.07 2.38
N SER A 330 23.45 -3.86 2.64
CA SER A 330 23.51 -4.97 3.59
C SER A 330 24.38 -6.12 3.06
N PRO A 331 25.43 -6.55 3.80
CA PRO A 331 26.23 -7.70 3.40
C PRO A 331 25.41 -8.99 3.39
N ILE A 332 24.40 -9.11 4.27
CA ILE A 332 23.51 -10.28 4.34
C ILE A 332 22.68 -10.39 3.05
N ILE A 333 22.15 -9.28 2.54
CA ILE A 333 21.40 -9.28 1.27
C ILE A 333 22.33 -9.62 0.10
N ALA A 334 23.56 -9.10 0.10
CA ALA A 334 24.54 -9.43 -0.91
C ALA A 334 24.93 -10.93 -0.88
N ASP A 335 25.11 -11.52 0.30
CA ASP A 335 25.37 -12.96 0.47
C ASP A 335 24.19 -13.82 0.03
N TYR A 336 22.96 -13.41 0.36
CA TYR A 336 21.74 -14.06 -0.11
C TYR A 336 21.68 -14.04 -1.65
N CYS A 337 21.95 -12.90 -2.28
CA CYS A 337 22.06 -12.77 -3.74
C CYS A 337 23.08 -13.74 -4.33
N ARG A 338 24.30 -13.78 -3.79
CA ARG A 338 25.35 -14.69 -4.26
C ARG A 338 24.96 -16.17 -4.12
N THR A 339 24.27 -16.51 -3.02
CA THR A 339 23.77 -17.88 -2.77
C THR A 339 22.73 -18.29 -3.80
N LEU A 340 21.81 -17.40 -4.14
CA LEU A 340 20.82 -17.67 -5.20
C LEU A 340 21.48 -17.83 -6.57
N GLN A 341 22.48 -17.01 -6.89
CA GLN A 341 23.23 -17.16 -8.14
C GLN A 341 24.00 -18.48 -8.22
N SER A 342 24.62 -18.91 -7.11
CA SER A 342 25.39 -20.16 -7.06
C SER A 342 24.49 -21.40 -7.07
N SER A 343 23.24 -21.29 -6.61
CA SER A 343 22.25 -22.38 -6.62
C SER A 343 21.86 -22.85 -8.03
N GLY A 344 22.15 -22.06 -9.07
CA GLY A 344 21.79 -22.37 -10.44
C GLY A 344 20.39 -21.89 -10.86
N LEU A 345 19.59 -21.34 -9.94
CA LEU A 345 18.25 -20.82 -10.21
C LEU A 345 18.25 -19.59 -11.14
N TYR A 346 19.33 -18.80 -11.14
CA TYR A 346 19.45 -17.53 -11.87
C TYR A 346 20.67 -17.49 -12.80
N ARG A 347 21.07 -18.63 -13.40
CA ARG A 347 22.21 -18.64 -14.34
C ARG A 347 21.91 -17.76 -15.56
N LYS A 348 22.91 -16.97 -15.94
CA LYS A 348 22.92 -16.17 -17.17
C LYS A 348 22.87 -17.05 -18.41
#